data_AF-A0A6P7F228-F1
#
_entry.id   AF-A0A6P7F228-F1
#
_cell.length_a   1.000
_cell.length_b   1.000
_cell.length_c   1.000
_cell.angle_alpha   90.00
_cell.angle_beta   90.00
_cell.angle_gamma   90.00
#
_symmetry.space_group_name_H-M   'P 1'
#
loop_
_entity.id
_entity.type
_entity.pdbx_description
1 polymer ?
#
loop_
_entity_poly.entity_id
_entity_poly.type
_entity_poly.pdbx_seq_one_letter_code
_entity_poly.pdbx_strand_id
1 'polypeptide(L)'
;MSLLANAFICATDINSTNYDDSYQEIVKDLVPDWVCALEYVPWCWAIFGSLLVGLSGVLPLLVIPIDHSENLKQGDGANKLKTLLSFAVGGLLGDVFLHSLPEIWANDTVTKLGSGHISNSGLLILTGLIVFVAAEKVFSVIEQIEDNEKSTSQSVENNNTKGLSQPIEHKKSVSGYLNLVANTMDNFTHGLSLGGAFLVSLRLGLLTTFAILVHEIPHEVGDFAILLKSGFTRWHAGVFQLLTAGGGLIGAMAAILFSGAHTALEARSSWILPFTAGTFLHIALVTVLPDLLKEEDPKESFKQLLALILGITVMAFVTNAFE
;
A
#
# COMPACT_ATOMS: atom_id res chain seq x y z
N MET A 1 -18.78 3.79 -18.21
CA MET A 1 -18.39 4.77 -17.19
C MET A 1 -19.11 6.12 -17.30
N SER A 2 -19.41 6.66 -18.50
CA SER A 2 -20.06 7.98 -18.63
C SER A 2 -21.46 8.10 -17.98
N LEU A 3 -22.29 7.05 -18.04
CA LEU A 3 -23.65 7.07 -17.50
C LEU A 3 -23.72 7.14 -15.97
N LEU A 4 -22.83 6.44 -15.26
CA LEU A 4 -22.73 6.53 -13.79
C LEU A 4 -21.94 7.77 -13.34
N ALA A 5 -20.93 8.19 -14.12
CA ALA A 5 -20.14 9.39 -13.84
C ALA A 5 -20.96 10.68 -13.93
N ASN A 6 -22.00 10.71 -14.76
CA ASN A 6 -22.87 11.86 -14.89
C ASN A 6 -24.05 11.86 -13.89
N ALA A 7 -24.21 10.81 -13.08
CA ALA A 7 -25.26 10.75 -12.05
C ALA A 7 -24.92 11.54 -10.77
N PHE A 8 -23.66 11.93 -10.59
CA PHE A 8 -23.17 12.66 -9.40
C PHE A 8 -22.78 14.11 -9.73
N ILE A 9 -23.58 14.79 -10.56
CA ILE A 9 -23.39 16.21 -10.85
C ILE A 9 -24.39 17.00 -10.01
N CYS A 10 -23.92 17.74 -9.01
CA CYS A 10 -24.76 18.68 -8.28
C CYS A 10 -24.86 20.01 -9.06
N ALA A 11 -25.95 20.76 -8.87
CA ALA A 11 -26.31 21.99 -9.58
C ALA A 11 -25.19 23.07 -9.65
N THR A 12 -24.20 23.00 -8.76
CA THR A 12 -23.04 23.91 -8.76
C THR A 12 -22.03 23.65 -9.88
N ASP A 13 -21.88 22.41 -10.38
CA ASP A 13 -21.01 22.08 -11.53
C ASP A 13 -21.69 22.32 -12.89
N ILE A 14 -23.02 22.38 -12.88
CA ILE A 14 -23.87 22.50 -14.07
C ILE A 14 -23.69 23.86 -14.77
N ASN A 15 -23.45 24.93 -14.00
CA ASN A 15 -23.24 26.26 -14.57
C ASN A 15 -21.92 26.40 -15.37
N SER A 16 -21.04 25.40 -15.30
CA SER A 16 -19.72 25.43 -15.97
C SER A 16 -19.65 24.64 -17.27
N THR A 17 -20.64 23.79 -17.58
CA THR A 17 -20.59 22.89 -18.75
C THR A 17 -21.89 22.96 -19.57
N ASN A 18 -21.76 23.07 -20.89
CA ASN A 18 -22.86 23.03 -21.87
C ASN A 18 -23.50 21.62 -21.92
N TYR A 19 -24.19 21.21 -20.86
CA TYR A 19 -24.99 19.99 -20.87
C TYR A 19 -26.41 20.27 -21.37
N ASP A 20 -26.93 19.34 -22.17
CA ASP A 20 -28.28 19.38 -22.77
C ASP A 20 -29.37 19.32 -21.67
N ASP A 21 -30.48 20.03 -21.86
CA ASP A 21 -31.56 20.20 -20.87
C ASP A 21 -32.17 18.85 -20.40
N SER A 22 -32.13 17.83 -21.26
CA SER A 22 -32.53 16.45 -20.97
C SER A 22 -31.70 15.80 -19.85
N TYR A 23 -30.41 16.12 -19.77
CA TYR A 23 -29.51 15.59 -18.75
C TYR A 23 -29.79 16.19 -17.37
N GLN A 24 -30.20 17.46 -17.35
CA GLN A 24 -30.58 18.20 -16.14
C GLN A 24 -31.82 17.61 -15.47
N GLU A 25 -32.82 17.18 -16.25
CA GLU A 25 -34.02 16.53 -15.73
C GLU A 25 -33.72 15.15 -15.12
N ILE A 26 -32.90 14.34 -15.79
CA ILE A 26 -32.57 12.98 -15.30
C ILE A 26 -31.80 13.05 -13.96
N VAL A 27 -30.89 14.01 -13.82
CA VAL A 27 -30.12 14.19 -12.58
C VAL A 27 -31.03 14.65 -11.43
N LYS A 28 -32.01 15.53 -11.70
CA LYS A 28 -33.00 15.95 -10.70
C LYS A 28 -33.92 14.82 -10.23
N ASP A 29 -34.25 13.88 -11.10
CA ASP A 29 -35.11 12.73 -10.73
C ASP A 29 -34.35 11.63 -9.98
N LEU A 30 -33.04 11.49 -10.21
CA LEU A 30 -32.22 10.44 -9.62
C LEU A 30 -31.53 10.86 -8.32
N VAL A 31 -31.22 12.14 -8.16
CA VAL A 31 -30.49 12.69 -7.01
C VAL A 31 -31.47 13.46 -6.12
N PRO A 32 -31.74 12.98 -4.90
CA PRO A 32 -32.65 13.67 -3.99
C PRO A 32 -32.19 15.11 -3.70
N ASP A 33 -33.12 16.06 -3.63
CA ASP A 33 -32.84 17.49 -3.39
C ASP A 33 -31.96 17.76 -2.15
N TRP A 34 -32.06 16.90 -1.12
CA TRP A 34 -31.23 17.00 0.08
C TRP A 34 -29.74 16.71 -0.16
N VAL A 35 -29.42 15.90 -1.17
CA VAL A 35 -28.03 15.65 -1.61
C VAL A 35 -27.49 16.88 -2.32
N CYS A 36 -28.33 17.58 -3.10
CA CYS A 36 -27.94 18.79 -3.79
C CYS A 36 -27.86 20.04 -2.89
N ALA A 37 -28.53 20.00 -1.74
CA ALA A 37 -28.49 21.05 -0.73
C ALA A 37 -27.26 20.96 0.21
N LEU A 38 -26.50 19.87 0.18
CA LEU A 38 -25.26 19.74 0.94
C LEU A 38 -24.18 20.61 0.29
N GLU A 39 -23.70 21.62 1.04
CA GLU A 39 -22.55 22.40 0.63
C GLU A 39 -21.36 21.46 0.39
N TYR A 40 -20.65 21.64 -0.72
CA TYR A 40 -19.49 20.79 -1.03
C TYR A 40 -18.37 21.14 -0.05
N VAL A 41 -18.07 20.20 0.84
CA VAL A 41 -17.02 20.34 1.85
C VAL A 41 -15.87 19.38 1.52
N PRO A 42 -14.81 19.84 0.83
CA PRO A 42 -13.72 18.98 0.33
C PRO A 42 -13.07 18.11 1.41
N TRP A 43 -12.92 18.65 2.62
CA TRP A 43 -12.25 17.93 3.70
C TRP A 43 -13.04 16.73 4.21
N CYS A 44 -14.38 16.82 4.24
CA CYS A 44 -15.23 15.69 4.58
C CYS A 44 -15.07 14.56 3.57
N TRP A 45 -15.08 14.90 2.28
CA TRP A 45 -14.97 13.93 1.19
C TRP A 45 -13.58 13.31 1.09
N ALA A 46 -12.51 14.06 1.35
CA ALA A 46 -11.16 13.52 1.41
C ALA A 46 -10.99 12.53 2.56
N ILE A 47 -11.49 12.85 3.76
CA ILE A 47 -11.49 11.92 4.89
C ILE A 47 -12.30 10.67 4.55
N PHE A 48 -13.48 10.82 3.94
CA PHE A 48 -14.30 9.70 3.51
C PHE A 48 -13.57 8.80 2.51
N GLY A 49 -12.95 9.39 1.47
CA GLY A 49 -12.17 8.66 0.48
C GLY A 49 -10.99 7.92 1.12
N SER A 50 -10.22 8.57 1.98
CA SER A 50 -9.08 7.94 2.67
C SER A 50 -9.50 6.82 3.63
N LEU A 51 -10.63 6.96 4.33
CA LEU A 51 -11.18 5.86 5.14
C LEU A 51 -11.58 4.68 4.27
N LEU A 52 -12.22 4.95 3.14
CA LEU A 52 -12.72 3.91 2.25
C LEU A 52 -11.57 3.13 1.59
N VAL A 53 -10.49 3.82 1.18
CA VAL A 53 -9.23 3.20 0.76
C VAL A 53 -8.62 2.40 1.89
N GLY A 54 -8.43 2.98 3.08
CA GLY A 54 -7.83 2.27 4.22
C GLY A 54 -8.61 1.05 4.71
N LEU A 55 -9.92 0.99 4.48
CA LEU A 55 -10.73 -0.19 4.77
C LEU A 55 -10.44 -1.36 3.82
N SER A 56 -9.82 -1.14 2.65
CA SER A 56 -9.40 -2.21 1.74
C SER A 56 -8.40 -3.16 2.42
N GLY A 57 -7.59 -2.67 3.36
CA GLY A 57 -6.63 -3.48 4.12
C GLY A 57 -7.23 -4.55 5.02
N VAL A 58 -8.55 -4.51 5.24
CA VAL A 58 -9.29 -5.57 5.94
C VAL A 58 -9.85 -6.60 4.96
N LEU A 59 -9.99 -6.30 3.67
CA LEU A 59 -10.53 -7.22 2.66
C LEU A 59 -9.77 -8.56 2.58
N PRO A 60 -8.44 -8.62 2.70
CA PRO A 60 -7.71 -9.90 2.70
C PRO A 60 -8.18 -10.86 3.79
N LEU A 61 -8.66 -10.36 4.95
CA LEU A 61 -9.23 -11.21 6.00
C LEU A 61 -10.48 -11.97 5.55
N LEU A 62 -11.26 -11.38 4.66
CA LEU A 62 -12.50 -11.94 4.13
C LEU A 62 -12.23 -12.85 2.92
N VAL A 63 -11.27 -12.47 2.08
CA VAL A 63 -11.00 -13.14 0.80
C VAL A 63 -10.10 -14.35 0.94
N ILE A 64 -9.20 -14.39 1.93
CA ILE A 64 -8.20 -15.45 2.06
C ILE A 64 -8.69 -16.50 3.09
N PRO A 65 -9.19 -17.67 2.68
CA PRO A 65 -9.56 -18.76 3.58
C PRO A 65 -8.29 -19.56 3.97
N ILE A 66 -7.54 -19.04 4.94
CA ILE A 66 -6.49 -19.80 5.64
C ILE A 66 -7.09 -20.17 6.99
N ASP A 67 -7.35 -21.45 7.19
CA ASP A 67 -7.92 -21.94 8.44
C ASP A 67 -7.04 -21.58 9.64
N HIS A 68 -7.66 -21.27 10.79
CA HIS A 68 -6.96 -20.98 12.05
C HIS A 68 -6.02 -22.10 12.53
N SER A 69 -6.16 -23.30 11.95
CA SER A 69 -5.43 -24.52 12.30
C SER A 69 -4.35 -24.93 11.29
N GLU A 70 -4.27 -24.30 10.10
CA GLU A 70 -3.22 -24.66 9.13
C GLU A 70 -1.87 -24.10 9.60
N ASN A 71 -0.91 -24.98 9.83
CA ASN A 71 0.45 -24.58 10.16
C ASN A 71 1.07 -23.92 8.92
N LEU A 72 1.06 -22.59 8.85
CA LEU A 72 1.61 -21.78 7.75
C LEU A 72 3.09 -22.04 7.43
N LYS A 73 3.76 -22.85 8.27
CA LYS A 73 5.17 -23.21 8.15
C LYS A 73 5.39 -24.54 7.42
N GLN A 74 4.39 -25.44 7.34
CA GLN A 74 4.56 -26.77 6.74
C GLN A 74 3.28 -27.28 6.05
N GLY A 75 3.45 -27.97 4.92
CA GLY A 75 2.34 -28.56 4.16
C GLY A 75 1.64 -27.57 3.22
N ASP A 76 0.39 -27.85 2.89
CA ASP A 76 -0.36 -27.12 1.84
C ASP A 76 -0.54 -25.63 2.15
N GLY A 77 -0.68 -25.26 3.43
CA GLY A 77 -0.79 -23.87 3.87
C GLY A 77 0.47 -23.04 3.57
N ALA A 78 1.65 -23.64 3.70
CA ALA A 78 2.92 -22.98 3.36
C ALA A 78 3.07 -22.75 1.85
N ASN A 79 2.62 -23.71 1.03
CA ASN A 79 2.66 -23.59 -0.43
C ASN A 79 1.67 -22.53 -0.94
N LYS A 80 0.45 -22.48 -0.37
CA LYS A 80 -0.52 -21.41 -0.63
C LYS A 80 0.06 -20.04 -0.25
N LEU A 81 0.69 -19.93 0.92
CA LEU A 81 1.31 -18.69 1.38
C LEU A 81 2.44 -18.25 0.44
N LYS A 82 3.35 -19.16 0.04
CA LYS A 82 4.41 -18.85 -0.94
C LYS A 82 3.85 -18.41 -2.29
N THR A 83 2.75 -19.01 -2.75
CA THR A 83 2.07 -18.60 -3.98
C THR A 83 1.51 -17.18 -3.84
N LEU A 84 0.88 -16.86 -2.71
CA LEU A 84 0.37 -15.53 -2.41
C LEU A 84 1.50 -14.49 -2.30
N LEU A 85 2.62 -14.86 -1.68
CA LEU A 85 3.84 -14.03 -1.66
C LEU A 85 4.39 -13.79 -3.06
N SER A 86 4.32 -14.78 -3.94
CA SER A 86 4.79 -14.62 -5.31
C SER A 86 3.93 -13.61 -6.07
N PHE A 87 2.61 -13.68 -5.88
CA PHE A 87 1.69 -12.64 -6.35
C PHE A 87 2.02 -11.27 -5.76
N ALA A 88 2.31 -11.19 -4.45
CA ALA A 88 2.70 -9.95 -3.77
C ALA A 88 3.97 -9.32 -4.38
N VAL A 89 5.02 -10.11 -4.59
CA VAL A 89 6.25 -9.65 -5.24
C VAL A 89 5.97 -9.16 -6.66
N GLY A 90 5.15 -9.89 -7.42
CA GLY A 90 4.73 -9.48 -8.75
C GLY A 90 3.98 -8.15 -8.74
N GLY A 91 3.06 -7.96 -7.80
CA GLY A 91 2.32 -6.72 -7.60
C GLY A 91 3.25 -5.55 -7.25
N LEU A 92 4.06 -5.68 -6.19
CA LEU A 92 5.00 -4.64 -5.76
C LEU A 92 5.99 -4.25 -6.87
N LEU A 93 6.51 -5.22 -7.63
CA LEU A 93 7.40 -4.91 -8.76
C LEU A 93 6.63 -4.27 -9.92
N GLY A 94 5.41 -4.74 -10.20
CA GLY A 94 4.54 -4.17 -11.21
C GLY A 94 4.24 -2.70 -10.93
N ASP A 95 3.86 -2.38 -9.70
CA ASP A 95 3.64 -1.02 -9.22
C ASP A 95 4.87 -0.14 -9.42
N VAL A 96 6.01 -0.52 -8.83
CA VAL A 96 7.20 0.31 -8.90
C VAL A 96 7.66 0.53 -10.34
N PHE A 97 7.72 -0.52 -11.18
CA PHE A 97 8.27 -0.40 -12.52
C PHE A 97 7.30 0.16 -13.56
N LEU A 98 6.00 -0.08 -13.43
CA LEU A 98 5.02 0.31 -14.44
C LEU A 98 4.26 1.59 -14.07
N HIS A 99 4.19 1.93 -12.78
CA HIS A 99 3.50 3.11 -12.27
C HIS A 99 4.48 4.11 -11.64
N SER A 100 5.09 3.79 -10.50
CA SER A 100 5.79 4.80 -9.70
C SER A 100 7.02 5.37 -10.42
N LEU A 101 7.88 4.54 -11.02
CA LEU A 101 9.10 5.00 -11.71
C LEU A 101 8.79 5.91 -12.92
N PRO A 102 7.88 5.53 -13.85
CA PRO A 102 7.44 6.43 -14.91
C PRO A 102 6.93 7.79 -14.40
N GLU A 103 6.10 7.79 -13.36
CA GLU A 103 5.56 9.03 -12.77
C GLU A 103 6.67 9.91 -12.17
N ILE A 104 7.57 9.31 -11.38
CA ILE A 104 8.73 10.00 -10.80
C ILE A 104 9.55 10.70 -11.88
N TRP A 105 9.82 10.02 -13.00
CA TRP A 105 10.61 10.59 -14.09
C TRP A 105 9.86 11.65 -14.91
N ALA A 106 8.55 11.51 -15.06
CA ALA A 106 7.71 12.53 -15.65
C ALA A 106 7.77 13.83 -14.83
N ASN A 107 7.60 13.73 -13.50
CA ASN A 107 7.68 14.85 -12.57
C ASN A 107 9.08 15.50 -12.54
N ASP A 108 10.15 14.69 -12.62
CA ASP A 108 11.53 15.18 -12.76
C ASP A 108 11.73 16.04 -14.01
N THR A 109 11.14 15.61 -15.13
CA THR A 109 11.29 16.28 -16.43
C THR A 109 10.61 17.64 -16.41
N VAL A 110 9.40 17.72 -15.84
CA VAL A 110 8.67 18.98 -15.66
C VAL A 110 9.45 19.95 -14.75
N THR A 111 9.99 19.44 -13.64
CA THR A 111 10.75 20.25 -12.68
C THR A 111 12.04 20.81 -13.29
N LYS A 112 12.76 20.00 -14.07
CA LYS A 112 13.98 20.40 -14.79
C LYS A 112 13.72 21.50 -15.81
N LEU A 113 12.59 21.44 -16.53
CA LEU A 113 12.20 22.45 -17.52
C LEU A 113 11.83 23.79 -16.88
N GLY A 114 11.19 23.77 -15.70
CA GLY A 114 10.66 24.96 -15.04
C GLY A 114 11.64 25.71 -14.13
N SER A 115 12.64 25.03 -13.56
CA SER A 115 13.45 25.60 -12.47
C SER A 115 14.96 25.35 -12.53
N GLY A 116 15.46 24.60 -13.53
CA GLY A 116 16.90 24.35 -13.71
C GLY A 116 17.56 23.51 -12.61
N HIS A 117 16.78 22.98 -11.67
CA HIS A 117 17.27 22.08 -10.61
C HIS A 117 17.50 20.67 -11.16
N ILE A 118 18.65 20.08 -10.81
CA ILE A 118 18.94 18.66 -11.05
C ILE A 118 18.05 17.87 -10.07
N SER A 119 17.00 17.24 -10.59
CA SER A 119 16.19 16.35 -9.77
C SER A 119 16.97 15.10 -9.38
N ASN A 120 16.96 14.81 -8.08
CA ASN A 120 17.71 13.73 -7.42
C ASN A 120 16.83 12.51 -7.14
N SER A 121 15.76 12.29 -7.93
CA SER A 121 14.80 11.21 -7.66
C SER A 121 15.43 9.82 -7.64
N GLY A 122 16.43 9.56 -8.48
CA GLY A 122 17.23 8.32 -8.40
C GLY A 122 17.97 8.15 -7.07
N LEU A 123 18.50 9.23 -6.50
CA LEU A 123 19.13 9.23 -5.17
C LEU A 123 18.09 9.00 -4.06
N LEU A 124 16.87 9.53 -4.21
CA LEU A 124 15.78 9.33 -3.25
C LEU A 124 15.27 7.88 -3.24
N ILE A 125 15.12 7.27 -4.43
CA ILE A 125 14.84 5.83 -4.55
C ILE A 125 15.92 5.01 -3.87
N LEU A 126 17.20 5.30 -4.16
CA LEU A 126 18.31 4.62 -3.52
C LEU A 126 18.33 4.86 -2.00
N THR A 127 17.97 6.05 -1.55
CA THR A 127 17.88 6.39 -0.13
C THR A 127 16.81 5.55 0.56
N GLY A 128 15.61 5.42 -0.03
CA GLY A 128 14.55 4.55 0.49
C GLY A 128 15.01 3.10 0.64
N LEU A 129 15.64 2.57 -0.41
CA LEU A 129 16.20 1.21 -0.40
C LEU A 129 17.26 1.04 0.70
N ILE A 130 18.24 1.94 0.78
CA ILE A 130 19.35 1.85 1.74
C ILE A 130 18.88 2.04 3.19
N VAL A 131 17.89 2.90 3.43
CA VAL A 131 17.29 3.06 4.77
C VAL A 131 16.67 1.75 5.25
N PHE A 132 15.97 1.03 4.37
CA PHE A 132 15.39 -0.27 4.71
C PHE A 132 16.45 -1.35 4.91
N VAL A 133 17.51 -1.39 4.09
CA VAL A 133 18.67 -2.28 4.33
C VAL A 133 19.29 -1.98 5.69
N ALA A 134 19.51 -0.70 6.01
CA ALA A 134 20.10 -0.28 7.27
C ALA A 134 19.19 -0.67 8.45
N ALA A 135 17.88 -0.49 8.32
CA ALA A 135 16.92 -0.90 9.33
C ALA A 135 16.97 -2.42 9.56
N GLU A 136 16.88 -3.25 8.51
CA GLU A 136 17.02 -4.71 8.64
C GLU A 136 18.32 -5.11 9.34
N LYS A 137 19.42 -4.48 8.97
CA LYS A 137 20.73 -4.76 9.56
C LYS A 137 20.78 -4.40 11.04
N VAL A 138 20.26 -3.23 11.43
CA VAL A 138 20.20 -2.79 12.83
C VAL A 138 19.35 -3.75 13.65
N PHE A 139 18.16 -4.11 13.18
CA PHE A 139 17.29 -5.03 13.90
C PHE A 139 17.89 -6.44 14.00
N SER A 140 18.55 -6.93 12.94
CA SER A 140 19.25 -8.21 12.99
C SER A 140 20.36 -8.23 14.05
N VAL A 141 21.10 -7.12 14.20
CA VAL A 141 22.12 -6.98 15.26
C VAL A 141 21.47 -6.96 16.65
N ILE A 142 20.38 -6.21 16.83
CA ILE A 142 19.64 -6.18 18.12
C ILE A 142 19.15 -7.58 18.49
N GLU A 143 18.61 -8.33 17.52
CA GLU A 143 18.15 -9.70 17.73
C GLU A 143 19.27 -10.65 18.12
N GLN A 144 20.45 -10.55 17.48
CA GLN A 144 21.62 -11.32 17.87
C GLN A 144 22.11 -11.01 19.28
N ILE A 145 22.01 -9.76 19.74
CA ILE A 145 22.41 -9.38 21.11
C ILE A 145 21.46 -10.00 22.14
N GLU A 146 20.14 -9.88 21.91
CA GLU A 146 19.13 -10.47 22.82
C GLU A 146 19.27 -11.99 22.94
N ASP A 147 19.53 -12.69 21.85
CA ASP A 147 19.68 -14.16 21.85
C ASP A 147 20.95 -14.60 22.57
N ASN A 148 22.04 -13.84 22.46
CA ASN A 148 23.29 -14.10 23.17
C ASN A 148 23.16 -13.87 24.69
N GLU A 149 22.41 -12.84 25.12
CA GLU A 149 22.14 -12.61 26.54
C GLU A 149 21.29 -13.73 27.15
N LYS A 150 20.21 -14.15 26.49
CA LYS A 150 19.36 -15.27 26.94
C LYS A 150 20.12 -16.59 27.03
N SER A 151 20.98 -16.87 26.06
CA SER A 151 21.82 -18.08 26.04
C SER A 151 22.85 -18.10 27.18
N THR A 152 23.40 -16.93 27.51
CA THR A 152 24.35 -16.78 28.63
C THR A 152 23.65 -16.97 29.98
N SER A 153 22.44 -16.44 30.17
CA SER A 153 21.67 -16.61 31.42
C SER A 153 21.16 -18.04 31.63
N GLN A 154 20.77 -18.77 30.58
CA GLN A 154 20.35 -20.18 30.71
C GLN A 154 21.50 -21.14 31.04
N SER A 155 22.74 -20.78 30.69
CA SER A 155 23.91 -21.63 31.01
C SER A 155 24.30 -21.64 32.50
N VAL A 156 23.76 -20.71 33.31
CA VAL A 156 24.05 -20.58 34.75
C VAL A 156 22.99 -21.26 35.63
N GLU A 157 21.81 -21.62 35.09
CA GLU A 157 20.69 -22.17 35.87
C GLU A 157 20.32 -23.61 35.44
N ASN A 158 20.84 -24.58 36.21
CA ASN A 158 20.39 -25.98 36.41
C ASN A 158 20.77 -27.11 35.43
N ASN A 159 21.64 -28.00 35.94
CA ASN A 159 21.94 -29.34 35.40
C ASN A 159 20.86 -30.42 35.61
N ASN A 160 19.63 -30.10 36.04
CA ASN A 160 18.69 -31.14 36.54
C ASN A 160 17.22 -31.08 36.05
N THR A 161 16.87 -30.32 35.01
CA THR A 161 15.50 -30.34 34.45
C THR A 161 15.49 -30.45 32.93
N LYS A 162 15.86 -31.63 32.41
CA LYS A 162 15.53 -32.04 31.04
C LYS A 162 14.04 -32.37 30.99
N GLY A 163 13.19 -31.53 30.39
CA GLY A 163 11.83 -31.98 30.09
C GLY A 163 10.73 -30.95 29.86
N LEU A 164 11.00 -29.64 29.81
CA LEU A 164 9.99 -28.69 29.36
C LEU A 164 10.60 -27.76 28.33
N SER A 165 10.51 -28.17 27.06
CA SER A 165 10.63 -27.27 25.92
C SER A 165 9.59 -26.16 26.07
N GLN A 166 10.04 -25.00 26.55
CA GLN A 166 9.29 -23.75 26.51
C GLN A 166 8.75 -23.57 25.08
N PRO A 167 7.49 -23.12 24.90
CA PRO A 167 6.99 -22.78 23.57
C PRO A 167 7.93 -21.70 23.02
N ILE A 168 8.50 -21.91 21.84
CA ILE A 168 9.28 -20.88 21.15
C ILE A 168 8.30 -19.74 20.86
N GLU A 169 8.27 -18.74 21.73
CA GLU A 169 7.50 -17.53 21.52
C GLU A 169 8.05 -16.88 20.26
N HIS A 170 7.24 -16.91 19.20
CA HIS A 170 7.69 -16.59 17.86
C HIS A 170 8.00 -15.10 17.75
N LYS A 171 9.28 -14.77 17.62
CA LYS A 171 9.72 -13.41 17.33
C LYS A 171 9.24 -13.02 15.94
N LYS A 172 8.46 -11.93 15.87
CA LYS A 172 7.97 -11.37 14.61
C LYS A 172 9.15 -10.91 13.77
N SER A 173 9.20 -11.32 12.51
CA SER A 173 10.29 -10.92 11.61
C SER A 173 10.24 -9.41 11.37
N VAL A 174 11.42 -8.79 11.37
CA VAL A 174 11.63 -7.37 11.03
C VAL A 174 10.97 -6.98 9.71
N SER A 175 10.98 -7.91 8.75
CA SER A 175 10.30 -7.81 7.46
C SER A 175 8.85 -7.33 7.60
N GLY A 176 8.08 -7.89 8.54
CA GLY A 176 6.68 -7.54 8.72
C GLY A 176 6.50 -6.10 9.20
N TYR A 177 7.38 -5.61 10.08
CA TYR A 177 7.32 -4.22 10.54
C TYR A 177 7.75 -3.24 9.44
N LEU A 178 8.78 -3.57 8.67
CA LEU A 178 9.18 -2.75 7.52
C LEU A 178 8.08 -2.67 6.47
N ASN A 179 7.34 -3.76 6.26
CA ASN A 179 6.17 -3.78 5.40
C ASN A 179 5.10 -2.79 5.87
N LEU A 180 4.77 -2.78 7.17
CA LEU A 180 3.81 -1.82 7.74
C LEU A 180 4.27 -0.36 7.58
N VAL A 181 5.57 -0.10 7.70
CA VAL A 181 6.12 1.25 7.49
C VAL A 181 5.96 1.66 6.02
N ALA A 182 6.33 0.79 5.08
CA ALA A 182 6.18 1.08 3.65
C ALA A 182 4.70 1.31 3.27
N ASN A 183 3.80 0.41 3.69
CA ASN A 183 2.36 0.57 3.48
C ASN A 183 1.84 1.88 4.12
N THR A 184 2.29 2.26 5.32
CA THR A 184 1.88 3.54 5.94
C THR A 184 2.30 4.75 5.08
N MET A 185 3.49 4.71 4.48
CA MET A 185 3.99 5.79 3.61
C MET A 185 3.23 5.85 2.28
N ASP A 186 2.85 4.69 1.75
CA ASP A 186 2.06 4.58 0.54
C ASP A 186 0.64 5.11 0.76
N ASN A 187 -0.03 4.61 1.80
CA ASN A 187 -1.32 5.13 2.26
C ASN A 187 -1.29 6.65 2.49
N PHE A 188 -0.21 7.18 3.07
CA PHE A 188 -0.03 8.63 3.21
C PHE A 188 -0.01 9.36 1.86
N THR A 189 0.65 8.79 0.86
CA THR A 189 0.70 9.33 -0.50
C THR A 189 -0.68 9.29 -1.17
N HIS A 190 -1.42 8.19 -1.00
CA HIS A 190 -2.83 8.09 -1.43
C HIS A 190 -3.69 9.15 -0.76
N GLY A 191 -3.52 9.35 0.55
CA GLY A 191 -4.14 10.44 1.29
C GLY A 191 -3.90 11.81 0.67
N LEU A 192 -2.64 12.14 0.38
CA LEU A 192 -2.27 13.40 -0.27
C LEU A 192 -2.99 13.58 -1.62
N SER A 193 -2.98 12.53 -2.45
CA SER A 193 -3.63 12.52 -3.77
C SER A 193 -5.14 12.72 -3.66
N LEU A 194 -5.79 12.05 -2.70
CA LEU A 194 -7.22 12.21 -2.43
C LEU A 194 -7.56 13.62 -1.95
N GLY A 195 -6.80 14.15 -0.99
CA GLY A 195 -6.97 15.52 -0.52
C GLY A 195 -6.82 16.54 -1.64
N GLY A 196 -5.81 16.39 -2.50
CA GLY A 196 -5.63 17.22 -3.69
C GLY A 196 -6.79 17.10 -4.68
N ALA A 197 -7.24 15.89 -4.99
CA ALA A 197 -8.31 15.63 -5.94
C ALA A 197 -9.65 16.20 -5.49
N PHE A 198 -10.03 16.04 -4.21
CA PHE A 198 -11.26 16.63 -3.67
C PHE A 198 -11.18 18.16 -3.49
N LEU A 199 -9.99 18.75 -3.35
CA LEU A 199 -9.87 20.22 -3.42
C LEU A 199 -10.19 20.75 -4.83
N VAL A 200 -9.94 19.97 -5.88
CA VAL A 200 -10.25 20.34 -7.26
C VAL A 200 -11.73 20.14 -7.57
N SER A 201 -12.28 18.94 -7.37
CA SER A 201 -13.71 18.66 -7.58
C SER A 201 -14.15 17.34 -6.95
N LEU A 202 -15.46 17.21 -6.68
CA LEU A 202 -16.05 15.95 -6.20
C LEU A 202 -15.80 14.81 -7.21
N ARG A 203 -15.98 15.09 -8.51
CA ARG A 203 -15.81 14.11 -9.58
C ARG A 203 -14.37 13.58 -9.64
N LEU A 204 -13.38 14.47 -9.62
CA LEU A 204 -11.98 14.06 -9.64
C LEU A 204 -11.66 13.24 -8.38
N GLY A 205 -12.06 13.71 -7.20
CA GLY A 205 -11.86 12.99 -5.95
C GLY A 205 -12.47 11.59 -5.91
N LEU A 206 -13.71 11.41 -6.41
CA LEU A 206 -14.35 10.09 -6.49
C LEU A 206 -13.65 9.16 -7.49
N LEU A 207 -13.22 9.68 -8.65
CA LEU A 207 -12.46 8.90 -9.64
C LEU A 207 -11.09 8.49 -9.10
N THR A 208 -10.37 9.41 -8.45
CA THR A 208 -9.10 9.15 -7.77
C THR A 208 -9.29 8.14 -6.64
N THR A 209 -10.35 8.24 -5.84
CA THR A 209 -10.69 7.23 -4.81
C THR A 209 -10.90 5.86 -5.41
N PHE A 210 -11.63 5.77 -6.53
CA PHE A 210 -11.88 4.49 -7.17
C PHE A 210 -10.61 3.88 -7.78
N ALA A 211 -9.81 4.68 -8.50
CA ALA A 211 -8.51 4.24 -9.01
C ALA A 211 -7.62 3.74 -7.85
N ILE A 212 -7.61 4.52 -6.75
CA ILE A 212 -6.83 4.19 -5.56
C ILE A 212 -7.37 2.96 -4.80
N LEU A 213 -8.63 2.59 -4.94
CA LEU A 213 -9.08 1.31 -4.37
C LEU A 213 -8.60 0.14 -5.20
N VAL A 214 -8.64 0.29 -6.52
CA VAL A 214 -8.38 -0.81 -7.44
C VAL A 214 -6.90 -1.21 -7.40
N HIS A 215 -5.97 -0.26 -7.28
CA HIS A 215 -4.54 -0.57 -7.10
C HIS A 215 -4.19 -1.07 -5.68
N GLU A 216 -4.94 -0.69 -4.65
CA GLU A 216 -4.62 -1.00 -3.25
C GLU A 216 -5.06 -2.41 -2.88
N ILE A 217 -6.15 -2.92 -3.47
CA ILE A 217 -6.63 -4.28 -3.20
C ILE A 217 -5.54 -5.34 -3.47
N PRO A 218 -4.84 -5.34 -4.64
CA PRO A 218 -3.69 -6.21 -4.87
C PRO A 218 -2.57 -6.04 -3.85
N HIS A 219 -2.24 -4.80 -3.47
CA HIS A 219 -1.18 -4.49 -2.51
C HIS A 219 -1.50 -5.02 -1.11
N GLU A 220 -2.68 -4.74 -0.60
CA GLU A 220 -3.14 -5.19 0.73
C GLU A 220 -3.22 -6.72 0.84
N VAL A 221 -3.56 -7.40 -0.26
CA VAL A 221 -3.49 -8.87 -0.32
C VAL A 221 -2.04 -9.37 -0.18
N GLY A 222 -1.10 -8.67 -0.81
CA GLY A 222 0.33 -8.98 -0.74
C GLY A 222 0.94 -8.68 0.63
N ASP A 223 0.64 -7.52 1.18
CA ASP A 223 1.07 -7.07 2.50
C ASP A 223 0.58 -8.00 3.60
N PHE A 224 -0.67 -8.44 3.50
CA PHE A 224 -1.25 -9.41 4.43
C PHE A 224 -0.46 -10.72 4.40
N ALA A 225 -0.06 -11.18 3.22
CA ALA A 225 0.76 -12.37 3.04
C ALA A 225 2.15 -12.22 3.69
N ILE A 226 2.79 -11.04 3.54
CA ILE A 226 4.08 -10.71 4.16
C ILE A 226 3.96 -10.69 5.69
N LEU A 227 2.87 -10.15 6.23
CA LEU A 227 2.61 -10.14 7.68
C LEU A 227 2.42 -11.56 8.23
N LEU A 228 1.64 -12.40 7.54
CA LEU A 228 1.47 -13.80 7.92
C LEU A 228 2.80 -14.57 7.89
N LYS A 229 3.61 -14.40 6.84
CA LYS A 229 4.97 -14.97 6.78
C LYS A 229 5.83 -14.50 7.95
N SER A 230 5.70 -13.23 8.31
CA SER A 230 6.47 -12.61 9.40
C SER A 230 6.00 -13.03 10.80
N GLY A 231 5.00 -13.91 10.90
CA GLY A 231 4.53 -14.49 12.16
C GLY A 231 3.36 -13.76 12.80
N PHE A 232 2.73 -12.80 12.12
CA PHE A 232 1.49 -12.19 12.59
C PHE A 232 0.33 -13.20 12.41
N THR A 233 -0.57 -13.27 13.39
CA THR A 233 -1.84 -13.97 13.20
C THR A 233 -2.70 -13.19 12.20
N ARG A 234 -3.64 -13.85 11.52
CA ARG A 234 -4.64 -13.21 10.65
C ARG A 234 -5.25 -11.93 11.25
N TRP A 235 -5.81 -12.03 12.45
CA TRP A 235 -6.46 -10.89 13.10
C TRP A 235 -5.52 -9.72 13.31
N HIS A 236 -4.34 -9.98 13.90
CA HIS A 236 -3.31 -8.95 14.03
C HIS A 236 -2.91 -8.36 12.68
N ALA A 237 -2.70 -9.17 11.64
CA ALA A 237 -2.34 -8.66 10.32
C ALA A 237 -3.38 -7.67 9.79
N GLY A 238 -4.68 -8.00 9.84
CA GLY A 238 -5.74 -7.08 9.42
C GLY A 238 -5.88 -5.84 10.30
N VAL A 239 -5.70 -5.96 11.62
CA VAL A 239 -5.68 -4.79 12.52
C VAL A 239 -4.51 -3.87 12.20
N PHE A 240 -3.31 -4.41 11.97
CA PHE A 240 -2.13 -3.61 11.66
C PHE A 240 -2.23 -2.95 10.27
N GLN A 241 -2.84 -3.60 9.28
CA GLN A 241 -3.16 -2.94 8.00
C GLN A 241 -4.21 -1.84 8.18
N LEU A 242 -5.24 -2.04 9.00
CA LEU A 242 -6.17 -0.94 9.30
C LEU A 242 -5.49 0.22 10.05
N LEU A 243 -4.40 -0.02 10.79
CA LEU A 243 -3.63 1.04 11.43
C LEU A 243 -2.80 1.85 10.41
N THR A 244 -2.31 1.25 9.32
CA THR A 244 -1.56 1.97 8.28
C THR A 244 -2.46 2.96 7.52
N ALA A 245 -3.77 2.72 7.45
CA ALA A 245 -4.77 3.67 6.95
C ALA A 245 -4.74 5.04 7.67
N GLY A 246 -4.25 5.09 8.92
CA GLY A 246 -4.00 6.34 9.63
C GLY A 246 -3.04 7.26 8.87
N GLY A 247 -2.06 6.70 8.16
CA GLY A 247 -1.18 7.43 7.25
C GLY A 247 -1.97 8.18 6.18
N GLY A 248 -2.95 7.54 5.55
CA GLY A 248 -3.78 8.16 4.52
C GLY A 248 -4.67 9.28 5.03
N LEU A 249 -5.24 9.14 6.23
CA LEU A 249 -5.96 10.24 6.88
C LEU A 249 -5.07 11.46 7.11
N ILE A 250 -3.86 11.23 7.63
CA ILE A 250 -2.88 12.30 7.87
C ILE A 250 -2.47 12.95 6.54
N GLY A 251 -2.27 12.16 5.48
CA GLY A 251 -1.96 12.64 4.14
C GLY A 251 -3.06 13.54 3.57
N ALA A 252 -4.32 13.09 3.63
CA ALA A 252 -5.47 13.88 3.15
C ALA A 252 -5.60 15.19 3.92
N MET A 253 -5.49 15.14 5.24
CA MET A 253 -5.50 16.34 6.08
C MET A 253 -4.34 17.29 5.75
N ALA A 254 -3.14 16.76 5.51
CA ALA A 254 -2.00 17.56 5.11
C ALA A 254 -2.25 18.27 3.77
N ALA A 255 -2.79 17.58 2.76
CA ALA A 255 -3.15 18.18 1.49
C ALA A 255 -4.15 19.35 1.64
N ILE A 256 -5.14 19.20 2.50
CA ILE A 256 -6.12 20.25 2.78
C ILE A 256 -5.51 21.44 3.53
N LEU A 257 -4.76 21.17 4.60
CA LEU A 257 -4.16 22.22 5.43
C LEU A 257 -3.12 23.06 4.67
N PHE A 258 -2.42 22.45 3.72
CA PHE A 258 -1.39 23.13 2.92
C PHE A 258 -1.86 23.52 1.52
N SER A 259 -3.16 23.40 1.22
CA SER A 259 -3.76 23.74 -0.08
C SER A 259 -3.49 25.19 -0.51
N GLY A 260 -3.55 26.16 0.42
CA GLY A 260 -3.23 27.58 0.14
C GLY A 260 -1.77 27.86 -0.25
N ALA A 261 -0.90 26.85 -0.23
CA ALA A 261 0.50 26.90 -0.63
C ALA A 261 0.79 25.92 -1.77
N HIS A 262 -0.08 25.86 -2.79
CA HIS A 262 -0.05 24.92 -3.92
C HIS A 262 1.37 24.61 -4.47
N THR A 263 2.23 25.62 -4.65
CA THR A 263 3.61 25.43 -5.14
C THR A 263 4.59 24.87 -4.11
N ALA A 264 4.33 25.05 -2.82
CA ALA A 264 5.18 24.58 -1.74
C ALA A 264 4.83 23.16 -1.28
N LEU A 265 3.59 22.71 -1.46
CA LEU A 265 3.20 21.35 -1.08
C LEU A 265 3.64 20.33 -2.13
N GLU A 266 3.38 20.55 -3.42
CA GLU A 266 3.84 19.68 -4.51
C GLU A 266 5.37 19.51 -4.50
N ALA A 267 6.10 20.61 -4.27
CA ALA A 267 7.55 20.56 -4.12
C ALA A 267 8.01 19.80 -2.85
N ARG A 268 7.22 19.80 -1.77
CA ARG A 268 7.57 19.20 -0.48
C ARG A 268 7.13 17.75 -0.33
N SER A 269 6.18 17.28 -1.14
CA SER A 269 5.80 15.85 -1.24
C SER A 269 6.51 15.12 -2.38
N SER A 270 7.19 15.83 -3.28
CA SER A 270 7.91 15.26 -4.43
C SER A 270 8.93 14.16 -4.10
N TRP A 271 9.45 14.13 -2.87
CA TRP A 271 10.42 13.11 -2.45
C TRP A 271 9.79 11.81 -1.93
N ILE A 272 8.51 11.84 -1.59
CA ILE A 272 7.83 10.72 -0.90
C ILE A 272 7.67 9.56 -1.87
N LEU A 273 7.09 9.79 -3.05
CA LEU A 273 6.91 8.76 -4.07
C LEU A 273 8.23 8.04 -4.46
N PRO A 274 9.34 8.73 -4.81
CA PRO A 274 10.59 8.05 -5.09
C PRO A 274 11.17 7.31 -3.89
N PHE A 275 11.04 7.86 -2.68
CA PHE A 275 11.46 7.16 -1.48
C PHE A 275 10.66 5.87 -1.27
N THR A 276 9.32 5.93 -1.35
CA THR A 276 8.41 4.77 -1.19
C THR A 276 8.70 3.70 -2.22
N ALA A 277 8.91 4.05 -3.50
CA ALA A 277 9.31 3.11 -4.54
C ALA A 277 10.61 2.35 -4.19
N GLY A 278 11.58 3.03 -3.57
CA GLY A 278 12.79 2.41 -3.03
C GLY A 278 12.52 1.39 -1.92
N THR A 279 11.57 1.69 -1.02
CA THR A 279 11.17 0.78 0.06
C THR A 279 10.43 -0.46 -0.45
N PHE A 280 9.54 -0.31 -1.44
CA PHE A 280 8.86 -1.44 -2.08
C PHE A 280 9.82 -2.33 -2.87
N LEU A 281 10.79 -1.74 -3.59
CA LEU A 281 11.87 -2.52 -4.22
C LEU A 281 12.65 -3.35 -3.20
N HIS A 282 12.96 -2.78 -2.05
CA HIS A 282 13.62 -3.51 -0.98
C HIS A 282 12.78 -4.71 -0.50
N ILE A 283 11.52 -4.46 -0.13
CA ILE A 283 10.61 -5.52 0.35
C ILE A 283 10.50 -6.63 -0.70
N ALA A 284 10.24 -6.28 -1.96
CA ALA A 284 10.05 -7.25 -3.02
C ALA A 284 11.32 -8.06 -3.30
N LEU A 285 12.46 -7.39 -3.55
CA LEU A 285 13.67 -8.04 -4.08
C LEU A 285 14.60 -8.60 -3.00
N VAL A 286 14.67 -7.98 -1.83
CA VAL A 286 15.60 -8.38 -0.76
C VAL A 286 14.89 -9.24 0.27
N THR A 287 13.67 -8.87 0.66
CA THR A 287 13.00 -9.49 1.80
C THR A 287 12.14 -10.70 1.40
N VAL A 288 11.48 -10.66 0.24
CA VAL A 288 10.49 -11.68 -0.15
C VAL A 288 10.99 -12.61 -1.26
N LEU A 289 11.46 -12.07 -2.38
CA LEU A 289 11.86 -12.84 -3.56
C LEU A 289 12.93 -13.93 -3.28
N PRO A 290 13.98 -13.71 -2.47
CA PRO A 290 15.01 -14.73 -2.26
C PRO A 290 14.49 -16.01 -1.60
N ASP A 291 13.41 -15.94 -0.82
CA ASP A 291 12.81 -17.11 -0.20
C ASP A 291 11.95 -17.92 -1.19
N LEU A 292 11.36 -17.26 -2.20
CA LEU A 292 10.63 -17.92 -3.28
C LEU A 292 11.59 -18.67 -4.22
N LEU A 293 12.79 -18.11 -4.44
CA LEU A 293 13.82 -18.74 -5.27
C LEU A 293 14.42 -20.01 -4.64
N LYS A 294 14.17 -20.29 -3.36
CA LYS A 294 14.62 -21.51 -2.66
C LYS A 294 13.66 -22.70 -2.83
N GLU A 295 12.57 -22.56 -3.59
CA GLU A 295 11.62 -23.65 -3.81
C GLU A 295 12.26 -24.77 -4.65
N GLU A 296 12.21 -26.01 -4.13
CA GLU A 296 12.81 -27.18 -4.79
C GLU A 296 11.80 -28.00 -5.60
N ASP A 297 10.50 -27.94 -5.27
CA ASP A 297 9.47 -28.64 -6.04
C ASP A 297 9.18 -27.88 -7.36
N PRO A 298 9.43 -28.48 -8.53
CA PRO A 298 9.20 -27.83 -9.83
C PRO A 298 7.74 -27.44 -10.05
N LYS A 299 6.77 -28.17 -9.49
CA LYS A 299 5.35 -27.84 -9.65
C LYS A 299 4.97 -26.60 -8.86
N GLU A 300 5.44 -26.50 -7.62
CA GLU A 300 5.20 -25.32 -6.77
C GLU A 300 5.97 -24.11 -7.30
N SER A 301 7.21 -24.30 -7.77
CA SER A 301 7.99 -23.26 -8.43
C SER A 301 7.27 -22.69 -9.66
N PHE A 302 6.65 -23.55 -10.49
CA PHE A 302 5.87 -23.10 -11.63
C PHE A 302 4.60 -22.31 -11.22
N LYS A 303 3.89 -22.74 -10.17
CA LYS A 303 2.75 -22.00 -9.62
C LYS A 303 3.16 -20.63 -9.09
N GLN A 304 4.28 -20.58 -8.37
CA GLN A 304 4.86 -19.33 -7.84
C GLN A 304 5.21 -18.36 -8.98
N LEU A 305 5.87 -18.85 -10.03
CA LEU A 305 6.17 -18.04 -11.21
C LEU A 305 4.91 -17.49 -11.89
N LEU A 306 3.88 -18.33 -12.09
CA LEU A 306 2.60 -17.88 -12.64
C LEU A 306 1.93 -16.83 -11.77
N ALA A 307 1.95 -17.01 -10.44
CA ALA A 307 1.40 -16.03 -9.50
C ALA A 307 2.16 -14.70 -9.54
N LEU A 308 3.48 -14.72 -9.68
CA LEU A 308 4.30 -13.53 -9.86
C LEU A 308 3.95 -12.79 -11.16
N ILE A 309 3.85 -13.51 -12.29
CA ILE A 309 3.44 -12.92 -13.57
C ILE A 309 2.02 -12.36 -13.49
N LEU A 310 1.12 -13.06 -12.80
CA LEU A 310 -0.24 -12.59 -12.57
C LEU A 310 -0.25 -11.29 -11.77
N GLY A 311 0.55 -11.17 -10.70
CA GLY A 311 0.69 -9.92 -9.93
C GLY A 311 1.13 -8.74 -10.80
N ILE A 312 2.17 -8.95 -11.63
CA ILE A 312 2.65 -7.93 -12.58
C ILE A 312 1.54 -7.56 -13.58
N THR A 313 0.83 -8.56 -14.10
CA THR A 313 -0.22 -8.35 -15.12
C THR A 313 -1.41 -7.59 -14.53
N VAL A 314 -1.80 -7.89 -13.30
CA VAL A 314 -2.85 -7.17 -12.59
C VAL A 314 -2.45 -5.72 -12.42
N MET A 315 -1.24 -5.44 -11.92
CA MET A 315 -0.78 -4.05 -11.76
C MET A 315 -0.66 -3.32 -13.10
N ALA A 316 -0.12 -3.99 -14.13
CA ALA A 316 -0.09 -3.43 -15.47
C ALA A 316 -1.49 -3.06 -15.98
N PHE A 317 -2.48 -3.93 -15.77
CA PHE A 317 -3.86 -3.65 -16.14
C PHE A 317 -4.42 -2.46 -15.38
N VAL A 318 -4.20 -2.39 -14.06
CA VAL A 318 -4.69 -1.30 -13.22
C VAL A 318 -4.11 0.03 -13.68
N THR A 319 -2.79 0.12 -13.84
CA THR A 319 -2.12 1.32 -14.36
C THR A 319 -2.68 1.73 -15.72
N ASN A 320 -2.77 0.82 -16.70
CA ASN A 320 -3.25 1.20 -18.03
C ASN A 320 -4.76 1.53 -18.10
N ALA A 321 -5.56 1.05 -17.15
CA ALA A 321 -7.01 1.23 -17.16
C ALA A 321 -7.46 2.48 -16.39
N PHE A 322 -6.69 2.92 -15.39
CA PHE A 322 -7.13 3.94 -14.43
C PHE A 322 -6.19 5.14 -14.29
N GLU A 323 -5.00 5.12 -14.89
CA GLU A 323 -3.97 6.17 -14.81
C GLU A 323 -3.50 6.60 -16.21
#